data_AF-A0A270PGB6-F1
#
_entry.id   AF-A0A270PGB6-F1
#
_cell.length_a   1.000
_cell.length_b   1.000
_cell.length_c   1.000
_cell.angle_alpha   90.00
_cell.angle_beta   90.00
_cell.angle_gamma   90.00
#
_symmetry.space_group_name_H-M   'P 1'
#
loop_
_entity.id
_entity.type
_entity.pdbx_description
1 polymer ?
#
loop_
_entity_poly.entity_id
_entity_poly.type
_entity_poly.pdbx_seq_one_letter_code
_entity_poly.pdbx_strand_id
1 'polypeptide(L)'
;MSGITLGAWAIHPNQNMSFINGLDGNCDLHFDEQRKENFADRNRSLYEIESGTGVKYLSSILDFDVGDIPMLEKLREDVFENLFSVYGVDRDVDKVKLFFHFPVAEKTATLHLHVWVNKADHPLNNARSFGLDEIIDCLKGNGVIDMILSRNGGRYFIPVTDTIGSIAGIPNFGAVSNPFIFDL
;
A
#
# COMPACT_ATOMS: atom_id res chain seq x y z
N MET A 1 1.55 -7.54 23.13
CA MET A 1 2.55 -6.55 22.70
C MET A 1 1.85 -5.55 21.80
N SER A 2 1.85 -4.28 22.19
CA SER A 2 1.21 -3.19 21.46
C SER A 2 2.19 -2.71 20.38
N GLY A 3 1.98 -3.11 19.13
CA GLY A 3 2.80 -2.66 17.99
C GLY A 3 2.19 -1.43 17.33
N ILE A 4 3.03 -0.59 16.72
CA ILE A 4 2.58 0.55 15.90
C ILE A 4 2.15 0.00 14.54
N THR A 5 0.97 0.39 14.07
CA THR A 5 0.51 0.11 12.70
C THR A 5 0.37 1.45 11.99
N LEU A 6 1.22 1.68 11.00
CA LEU A 6 1.14 2.87 10.17
C LEU A 6 0.52 2.48 8.82
N GLY A 7 -0.60 3.10 8.49
CA GLY A 7 -1.17 3.03 7.14
C GLY A 7 -0.52 4.12 6.30
N ALA A 8 0.48 3.76 5.49
CA ALA A 8 0.99 4.66 4.47
C ALA A 8 0.02 4.62 3.29
N TRP A 9 -0.60 5.75 2.97
CA TRP A 9 -1.35 5.89 1.73
C TRP A 9 -0.33 5.91 0.60
N ALA A 10 -0.56 5.16 -0.48
CA ALA A 10 0.28 5.31 -1.67
C ALA A 10 0.05 6.70 -2.25
N ILE A 11 0.92 7.61 -1.86
CA ILE A 11 1.27 8.73 -2.70
C ILE A 11 2.07 8.10 -3.83
N HIS A 12 1.53 8.15 -5.04
CA HIS A 12 2.26 7.69 -6.22
C HIS A 12 3.60 8.44 -6.24
N PRO A 13 4.76 7.80 -6.25
CA PRO A 13 6.06 8.48 -6.13
C PRO A 13 6.44 9.39 -7.32
N ASN A 14 5.77 9.28 -8.48
CA ASN A 14 5.78 10.31 -9.52
C ASN A 14 4.68 11.39 -9.36
N GLN A 15 3.91 11.39 -8.26
CA GLN A 15 3.17 12.61 -7.88
C GLN A 15 4.21 13.68 -7.67
N ASN A 16 3.92 14.85 -8.24
CA ASN A 16 4.82 15.98 -8.18
C ASN A 16 5.28 16.19 -6.73
N MET A 17 6.57 16.01 -6.45
CA MET A 17 7.12 16.20 -5.10
C MET A 17 6.80 17.58 -4.54
N SER A 18 6.55 18.59 -5.39
CA SER A 18 6.06 19.90 -4.94
C SER A 18 4.70 19.86 -4.25
N PHE A 19 3.84 18.90 -4.59
CA PHE A 19 2.55 18.68 -3.92
C PHE A 19 2.74 18.12 -2.50
N ILE A 20 3.65 17.16 -2.33
CA ILE A 20 3.97 16.58 -1.02
C ILE A 20 4.70 17.61 -0.15
N ASN A 21 5.70 18.30 -0.72
CA ASN A 21 6.45 19.35 -0.05
C ASN A 21 5.56 20.57 0.32
N GLY A 22 4.46 20.78 -0.40
CA GLY A 22 3.47 21.81 -0.10
C GLY A 22 2.59 21.52 1.11
N LEU A 23 2.46 20.25 1.52
CA LEU A 23 1.71 19.84 2.71
C LEU A 23 2.52 20.05 4.00
N ASP A 24 3.86 20.16 3.90
CA ASP A 24 4.79 20.33 5.03
C ASP A 24 4.99 21.80 5.46
N GLY A 25 4.18 22.73 4.91
CA GLY A 25 3.85 23.97 5.61
C GLY A 25 4.80 25.15 5.48
N ASN A 26 5.43 25.40 4.32
CA ASN A 26 6.22 26.65 4.19
C ASN A 26 6.37 27.32 2.82
N CYS A 27 5.40 27.21 1.90
CA CYS A 27 5.41 28.05 0.69
C CYS A 27 3.99 28.45 0.26
N ASP A 28 3.78 29.74 0.00
CA ASP A 28 2.63 30.28 -0.74
C ASP A 28 2.57 29.62 -2.13
N LEU A 29 1.73 28.59 -2.28
CA LEU A 29 1.54 27.92 -3.55
C LEU A 29 0.45 28.64 -4.37
N HIS A 30 0.86 29.22 -5.50
CA HIS A 30 -0.06 29.53 -6.59
C HIS A 30 -0.47 28.21 -7.28
N PHE A 31 -1.70 27.79 -7.02
CA PHE A 31 -2.28 26.49 -7.44
C PHE A 31 -2.70 26.40 -8.92
N ASP A 32 -2.44 27.42 -9.74
CA ASP A 32 -3.13 27.58 -11.03
C ASP A 32 -2.45 26.91 -12.23
N GLU A 33 -1.13 26.67 -12.23
CA GLU A 33 -0.45 26.28 -13.48
C GLU A 33 -0.46 24.75 -13.77
N GLN A 34 -0.81 23.90 -12.80
CA GLN A 34 -0.87 22.43 -12.99
C GLN A 34 -2.25 21.82 -12.80
N ARG A 35 -3.27 22.62 -12.45
CA ARG A 35 -4.64 22.13 -12.33
C ARG A 35 -5.33 22.13 -13.70
N LYS A 36 -5.24 21.02 -14.43
CA LYS A 36 -6.31 20.72 -15.40
C LYS A 36 -7.63 20.60 -14.62
N GLU A 37 -8.65 21.35 -15.03
CA GLU A 37 -9.98 21.37 -14.43
C GLU A 37 -10.51 19.92 -14.31
N ASN A 38 -11.10 19.54 -13.17
CA ASN A 38 -11.82 18.26 -12.91
C ASN A 38 -11.07 17.08 -12.24
N PHE A 39 -10.09 17.31 -11.36
CA PHE A 39 -9.55 16.21 -10.53
C PHE A 39 -10.57 15.54 -9.59
N ALA A 40 -11.68 16.22 -9.26
CA ALA A 40 -12.73 15.69 -8.39
C ALA A 40 -13.73 14.75 -9.10
N ASP A 41 -13.65 14.62 -10.43
CA ASP A 41 -14.53 13.72 -11.18
C ASP A 41 -14.12 12.26 -10.97
N ARG A 42 -14.99 11.51 -10.29
CA ARG A 42 -14.85 10.08 -9.98
C ARG A 42 -15.24 9.18 -11.17
N ASN A 43 -15.72 9.74 -12.28
CA ASN A 43 -16.16 8.97 -13.45
C ASN A 43 -15.06 8.78 -14.52
N ARG A 44 -13.85 9.25 -14.25
CA ARG A 44 -12.71 9.06 -15.16
C ARG A 44 -12.20 7.63 -15.12
N SER A 45 -11.95 7.06 -16.29
CA SER A 45 -11.19 5.83 -16.46
C SER A 45 -9.72 6.02 -16.06
N LEU A 46 -9.02 4.92 -15.75
CA LEU A 46 -7.59 4.94 -15.46
C LEU A 46 -6.80 5.59 -16.62
N TYR A 47 -7.16 5.27 -17.86
CA TYR A 47 -6.54 5.85 -19.06
C TYR A 47 -6.65 7.38 -19.10
N GLU A 48 -7.80 7.95 -18.73
CA GLU A 48 -8.00 9.40 -18.67
C GLU A 48 -7.18 10.06 -17.56
N ILE A 49 -7.00 9.37 -16.44
CA ILE A 49 -6.14 9.82 -15.33
C ILE A 49 -4.67 9.82 -15.76
N GLU A 50 -4.20 8.72 -16.35
CA GLU A 50 -2.81 8.55 -16.79
C GLU A 50 -2.45 9.53 -17.91
N SER A 51 -3.28 9.62 -18.95
CA SER A 51 -3.06 10.56 -20.06
C SER A 51 -3.14 12.03 -19.62
N GLY A 52 -3.98 12.34 -18.62
CA GLY A 52 -4.11 13.67 -18.05
C GLY A 52 -2.89 14.13 -17.25
N THR A 53 -2.22 13.19 -16.57
CA THR A 53 -1.14 13.46 -15.60
C THR A 53 0.25 13.09 -16.10
N GLY A 54 0.36 12.20 -17.09
CA GLY A 54 1.62 11.57 -17.47
C GLY A 54 2.16 10.58 -16.42
N VAL A 55 1.33 10.21 -15.44
CA VAL A 55 1.70 9.36 -14.31
C VAL A 55 0.95 8.05 -14.41
N LYS A 56 1.70 6.93 -14.40
CA LYS A 56 1.17 5.56 -14.36
C LYS A 56 0.25 5.39 -13.14
N TYR A 57 -0.91 4.76 -13.31
CA TYR A 57 -1.80 4.46 -12.18
C TYR A 57 -1.55 3.02 -11.72
N LEU A 58 -1.25 2.85 -10.43
CA LEU A 58 -1.00 1.54 -9.83
C LEU A 58 -2.21 1.09 -9.01
N SER A 59 -2.98 0.16 -9.56
CA SER A 59 -4.16 -0.43 -8.91
C SER A 59 -3.78 -1.57 -7.97
N SER A 60 -2.78 -2.36 -8.36
CA SER A 60 -2.28 -3.51 -7.59
C SER A 60 -0.82 -3.83 -7.95
N ILE A 61 -0.24 -4.84 -7.28
CA ILE A 61 1.13 -5.28 -7.58
C ILE A 61 1.29 -5.80 -9.02
N LEU A 62 0.20 -6.20 -9.70
CA LEU A 62 0.24 -6.64 -11.10
C LEU A 62 0.66 -5.53 -12.05
N ASP A 63 0.51 -4.27 -11.65
CA ASP A 63 0.83 -3.13 -12.50
C ASP A 63 2.34 -2.81 -12.46
N PHE A 64 3.12 -3.42 -11.56
CA PHE A 64 4.55 -3.18 -11.48
C PHE A 64 5.32 -3.83 -12.64
N ASP A 65 6.31 -3.10 -13.15
CA ASP A 65 7.29 -3.60 -14.09
C ASP A 65 8.72 -3.22 -13.69
N VAL A 66 9.71 -3.65 -14.49
CA VAL A 66 11.13 -3.42 -14.23
C VAL A 66 11.48 -1.92 -14.14
N GLY A 67 10.73 -1.06 -14.82
CA GLY A 67 10.91 0.40 -14.79
C GLY A 67 10.51 1.02 -13.45
N ASP A 68 9.71 0.32 -12.64
CA ASP A 68 9.26 0.77 -11.32
C ASP A 68 10.27 0.46 -10.20
N ILE A 69 11.34 -0.31 -10.46
CA ILE A 69 12.35 -0.67 -9.44
C ILE A 69 12.96 0.54 -8.73
N PRO A 70 13.47 1.58 -9.43
CA PRO A 70 14.09 2.73 -8.75
C PRO A 70 13.13 3.45 -7.82
N MET A 71 11.86 3.47 -8.21
CA MET A 71 10.77 4.09 -7.48
C MET A 71 10.40 3.29 -6.22
N LEU A 72 10.37 1.97 -6.30
CA LEU A 72 10.15 1.07 -5.16
C LEU A 72 11.32 1.09 -4.17
N GLU A 73 12.55 1.14 -4.66
CA GLU A 73 13.75 1.28 -3.82
C GLU A 73 13.74 2.62 -3.08
N LYS A 74 13.41 3.71 -3.77
CA LYS A 74 13.25 5.03 -3.12
C LYS A 74 12.17 5.00 -2.04
N LEU A 75 10.99 4.44 -2.34
CA LEU A 75 9.90 4.32 -1.37
C LEU A 75 10.35 3.56 -0.11
N ARG A 76 11.12 2.48 -0.28
CA ARG A 76 11.68 1.72 0.85
C ARG A 76 12.56 2.60 1.74
N GLU A 77 13.52 3.31 1.15
CA GLU A 77 14.45 4.15 1.91
C GLU A 77 13.73 5.33 2.58
N ASP A 78 12.82 6.01 1.88
CA ASP A 78 12.02 7.11 2.43
C ASP A 78 11.20 6.65 3.65
N VAL A 79 10.61 5.44 3.59
CA VAL A 79 9.85 4.87 4.70
C VAL A 79 10.76 4.59 5.90
N PHE A 80 11.93 3.99 5.69
CA PHE A 80 12.86 3.74 6.79
C PHE A 80 13.39 5.04 7.41
N GLU A 81 13.72 6.03 6.59
CA GLU A 81 14.12 7.35 7.07
C GLU A 81 13.02 8.02 7.90
N ASN A 82 11.76 7.94 7.44
CA ASN A 82 10.62 8.46 8.20
C ASN A 82 10.40 7.71 9.53
N LEU A 83 10.46 6.38 9.49
CA LEU A 83 10.30 5.54 10.68
C LEU A 83 11.38 5.85 11.74
N PHE A 84 12.62 6.02 11.30
CA PHE A 84 13.73 6.40 12.19
C PHE A 84 13.57 7.82 12.72
N SER A 85 13.37 8.81 11.84
CA SER A 85 13.34 10.23 12.23
C SER A 85 12.15 10.60 13.12
N VAL A 86 10.96 10.03 12.86
CA VAL A 86 9.73 10.38 13.58
C VAL A 86 9.50 9.48 14.79
N TYR A 87 9.80 8.19 14.67
CA TYR A 87 9.43 7.18 15.68
C TYR A 87 10.64 6.52 16.36
N GLY A 88 11.87 6.85 15.95
CA GLY A 88 13.08 6.25 16.51
C GLY A 88 13.23 4.76 16.20
N VAL A 89 12.55 4.26 15.16
CA VAL A 89 12.62 2.85 14.76
C VAL A 89 13.99 2.57 14.14
N ASP A 90 14.69 1.61 14.70
CA ASP A 90 16.01 1.19 14.23
C ASP A 90 15.88 -0.07 13.38
N ARG A 91 16.29 0.01 12.10
CA ARG A 91 16.18 -1.10 11.15
C ARG A 91 16.99 -2.32 11.55
N ASP A 92 18.07 -2.15 12.33
CA ASP A 92 18.94 -3.26 12.75
C ASP A 92 18.43 -3.97 14.00
N VAL A 93 17.55 -3.32 14.77
CA VAL A 93 17.04 -3.82 16.05
C VAL A 93 15.56 -4.20 15.95
N ASP A 94 14.77 -3.37 15.28
CA ASP A 94 13.32 -3.52 15.16
C ASP A 94 12.93 -4.41 13.98
N LYS A 95 11.86 -5.18 14.18
CA LYS A 95 11.28 -6.01 13.12
C LYS A 95 10.32 -5.17 12.30
N VAL A 96 10.80 -4.66 11.17
CA VAL A 96 9.99 -3.90 10.20
C VAL A 96 9.60 -4.78 9.02
N LYS A 97 8.31 -4.74 8.64
CA LYS A 97 7.78 -5.45 7.47
C LYS A 97 7.07 -4.46 6.55
N LEU A 98 7.51 -4.42 5.30
CA LEU A 98 6.96 -3.61 4.21
C LEU A 98 6.34 -4.53 3.17
N PHE A 99 5.03 -4.43 2.93
CA PHE A 99 4.35 -5.35 2.02
C PHE A 99 3.07 -4.77 1.41
N PHE A 100 2.64 -5.36 0.30
CA PHE A 100 1.37 -5.06 -0.35
C PHE A 100 0.40 -6.25 -0.20
N HIS A 101 -0.89 -5.95 -0.19
CA HIS A 101 -1.92 -6.99 -0.25
C HIS A 101 -2.27 -7.35 -1.70
N PHE A 102 -2.37 -8.65 -1.97
CA PHE A 102 -2.96 -9.18 -3.19
C PHE A 102 -3.61 -10.57 -2.95
N PRO A 103 -4.80 -10.86 -3.51
CA PRO A 103 -5.64 -9.96 -4.31
C PRO A 103 -6.29 -8.85 -3.47
N VAL A 104 -6.65 -7.74 -4.11
CA VAL A 104 -7.41 -6.62 -3.54
C VAL A 104 -8.86 -6.68 -4.00
N ALA A 105 -9.80 -6.18 -3.19
CA ALA A 105 -11.19 -6.03 -3.62
C ALA A 105 -11.32 -4.86 -4.62
N GLU A 106 -12.20 -4.99 -5.62
CA GLU A 106 -12.39 -3.96 -6.66
C GLU A 106 -12.69 -2.57 -6.08
N LYS A 107 -13.50 -2.50 -5.01
CA LYS A 107 -13.87 -1.24 -4.34
C LYS A 107 -12.71 -0.55 -3.65
N THR A 108 -11.63 -1.27 -3.35
CA THR A 108 -10.43 -0.78 -2.67
C THR A 108 -9.19 -0.92 -3.55
N ALA A 109 -9.38 -1.09 -4.86
CA ALA A 109 -8.29 -1.31 -5.82
C ALA A 109 -7.52 0.00 -6.07
N THR A 110 -6.65 0.30 -5.11
CA THR A 110 -5.59 1.29 -5.20
C THR A 110 -4.42 0.67 -4.47
N LEU A 111 -3.25 0.63 -5.11
CA LEU A 111 -2.06 0.08 -4.48
C LEU A 111 -1.75 0.86 -3.19
N HIS A 112 -1.35 0.19 -2.12
CA HIS A 112 -0.91 0.84 -0.88
C HIS A 112 0.06 -0.05 -0.11
N LEU A 113 1.10 0.57 0.45
CA LEU A 113 2.14 -0.13 1.20
C LEU A 113 1.73 -0.23 2.67
N HIS A 114 1.73 -1.45 3.20
CA HIS A 114 1.61 -1.69 4.63
C HIS A 114 2.99 -1.65 5.29
N VAL A 115 3.07 -0.97 6.42
CA VAL A 115 4.27 -0.84 7.25
C VAL A 115 3.95 -1.32 8.65
N TRP A 116 4.58 -2.42 9.06
CA TRP A 116 4.46 -2.96 10.41
C TRP A 116 5.78 -2.91 11.14
N VAL A 117 5.76 -2.44 12.39
CA VAL A 117 6.92 -2.40 13.27
C VAL A 117 6.63 -3.19 14.53
N ASN A 118 7.49 -4.17 14.84
CA ASN A 118 7.39 -5.03 16.02
C ASN A 118 6.01 -5.69 16.22
N LYS A 119 5.31 -5.93 15.11
CA LYS A 119 3.99 -6.56 15.10
C LYS A 119 4.16 -8.07 14.89
N ALA A 120 3.49 -8.87 15.72
CA ALA A 120 3.44 -10.31 15.52
C ALA A 120 2.73 -10.66 14.21
N ASP A 121 3.24 -11.67 13.50
CA ASP A 121 2.64 -12.15 12.26
C ASP A 121 1.30 -12.83 12.55
N HIS A 122 0.29 -12.47 11.76
CA HIS A 122 -0.97 -13.20 11.71
C HIS A 122 -1.00 -14.06 10.44
N PRO A 123 -1.26 -15.38 10.52
CA PRO A 123 -1.18 -16.30 9.37
C PRO A 123 -1.97 -15.85 8.14
N LEU A 124 -3.15 -15.24 8.36
CA LEU A 124 -3.97 -14.69 7.28
C LEU A 124 -3.30 -13.60 6.45
N ASN A 125 -2.55 -12.73 7.11
CA ASN A 125 -1.90 -11.64 6.40
C ASN A 125 -0.77 -12.20 5.56
N ASN A 126 -0.03 -13.20 6.05
CA ASN A 126 1.05 -13.84 5.30
C ASN A 126 0.57 -14.49 4.00
N ALA A 127 -0.65 -15.01 3.93
CA ALA A 127 -1.16 -15.62 2.69
C ALA A 127 -1.38 -14.59 1.56
N ARG A 128 -1.62 -13.32 1.90
CA ARG A 128 -1.94 -12.23 0.97
C ARG A 128 -0.89 -11.12 0.92
N SER A 129 0.20 -11.24 1.67
CA SER A 129 1.22 -10.19 1.77
C SER A 129 2.41 -10.50 0.87
N PHE A 130 2.71 -9.59 -0.05
CA PHE A 130 3.89 -9.64 -0.91
C PHE A 130 4.87 -8.57 -0.45
N GLY A 131 6.05 -8.99 0.01
CA GLY A 131 7.06 -8.08 0.55
C GLY A 131 7.57 -7.12 -0.52
N LEU A 132 7.86 -5.88 -0.12
CA LEU A 132 8.43 -4.88 -1.03
C LEU A 132 9.76 -5.35 -1.62
N ASP A 133 10.66 -5.88 -0.78
CA ASP A 133 11.94 -6.43 -1.23
C ASP A 133 11.77 -7.66 -2.13
N GLU A 134 10.80 -8.53 -1.83
CA GLU A 134 10.48 -9.70 -2.66
C GLU A 134 10.01 -9.28 -4.07
N ILE A 135 9.19 -8.23 -4.15
CA ILE A 135 8.74 -7.65 -5.42
C ILE A 135 9.91 -7.05 -6.19
N ILE A 136 10.75 -6.24 -5.52
CA ILE A 136 11.93 -5.62 -6.15
C ILE A 136 12.85 -6.70 -6.72
N ASP A 137 13.14 -7.75 -5.95
CA ASP A 137 14.01 -8.83 -6.40
C ASP A 137 13.38 -9.68 -7.49
N CYS A 138 12.06 -9.89 -7.44
CA CYS A 138 11.32 -10.54 -8.52
C CYS A 138 11.48 -9.76 -9.83
N LEU A 139 11.21 -8.45 -9.82
CA LEU A 139 11.24 -7.59 -11.01
C LEU A 139 12.62 -7.53 -11.69
N LYS A 140 13.71 -7.84 -10.98
CA LYS A 140 15.07 -7.90 -11.55
C LYS A 140 15.28 -9.09 -12.50
N GLY A 141 14.44 -10.13 -12.43
CA GLY A 141 14.63 -11.34 -13.24
C GLY A 141 13.35 -11.97 -13.81
N ASN A 142 12.21 -11.78 -13.17
CA ASN A 142 10.90 -12.33 -13.52
C ASN A 142 9.81 -11.25 -13.40
N GLY A 143 8.58 -11.57 -13.79
CA GLY A 143 7.43 -10.67 -13.58
C GLY A 143 6.72 -10.94 -12.26
N VAL A 144 5.95 -9.95 -11.77
CA VAL A 144 5.08 -10.13 -10.59
C VAL A 144 4.09 -11.28 -10.78
N ILE A 145 3.65 -11.55 -12.02
CA ILE A 145 2.81 -12.69 -12.36
C ILE A 145 3.48 -14.01 -11.95
N ASP A 146 4.77 -14.18 -12.20
CA ASP A 146 5.51 -15.40 -11.86
C ASP A 146 5.63 -15.57 -10.33
N MET A 147 5.87 -14.48 -9.61
CA MET A 147 5.85 -14.47 -8.14
C MET A 147 4.48 -14.86 -7.59
N ILE A 148 3.40 -14.36 -8.19
CA ILE A 148 2.05 -14.72 -7.79
C ILE A 148 1.80 -16.21 -8.07
N LEU A 149 2.05 -16.67 -9.29
CA LEU A 149 1.75 -18.05 -9.69
C LEU A 149 2.61 -19.10 -8.97
N SER A 150 3.86 -18.78 -8.67
CA SER A 150 4.73 -19.68 -7.88
C SER A 150 4.26 -19.84 -6.43
N ARG A 151 3.50 -18.87 -5.92
CA ARG A 151 2.92 -18.90 -4.57
C ARG A 151 1.55 -19.56 -4.58
N ASN A 152 1.23 -20.29 -3.51
CA ASN A 152 -0.03 -21.02 -3.32
C ASN A 152 -0.34 -22.06 -4.43
N GLY A 153 0.68 -22.58 -5.13
CA GLY A 153 0.50 -23.56 -6.21
C GLY A 153 -0.35 -23.02 -7.37
N GLY A 154 -0.25 -21.72 -7.66
CA GLY A 154 -0.98 -21.06 -8.74
C GLY A 154 -2.47 -20.82 -8.46
N ARG A 155 -2.93 -20.99 -7.21
CA ARG A 155 -4.34 -20.81 -6.83
C ARG A 155 -4.52 -19.60 -5.92
N TYR A 156 -5.39 -18.69 -6.33
CA TYR A 156 -5.83 -17.56 -5.52
C TYR A 156 -7.34 -17.55 -5.42
N PHE A 157 -7.83 -17.39 -4.19
CA PHE A 157 -9.23 -17.17 -3.92
C PHE A 157 -9.46 -15.66 -3.87
N ILE A 158 -10.28 -15.14 -4.77
CA ILE A 158 -10.73 -13.76 -4.71
C ILE A 158 -11.82 -13.71 -3.64
N PRO A 159 -11.61 -13.01 -2.52
CA PRO A 159 -12.62 -12.92 -1.48
C PRO A 159 -13.80 -12.11 -2.01
N VAL A 160 -14.99 -12.73 -2.05
CA VAL A 160 -16.26 -12.04 -2.41
C VAL A 160 -16.66 -11.04 -1.31
N THR A 161 -16.26 -11.32 -0.07
CA THR A 161 -16.33 -10.39 1.08
C THR A 161 -15.15 -10.64 2.02
N ASP A 162 -14.39 -9.58 2.34
CA ASP A 162 -13.31 -9.61 3.33
C ASP A 162 -13.91 -9.46 4.73
N THR A 163 -14.43 -10.56 5.29
CA THR A 163 -14.71 -10.61 6.73
C THR A 163 -13.75 -11.58 7.39
N ILE A 164 -13.06 -11.14 8.45
CA ILE A 164 -12.22 -12.02 9.30
C ILE A 164 -13.02 -13.28 9.73
N GLY A 165 -14.33 -13.13 9.86
CA GLY A 165 -15.26 -14.18 10.24
C GLY A 165 -15.53 -15.27 9.19
N SER A 166 -15.08 -15.12 7.94
CA SER A 166 -15.25 -16.14 6.89
C SER A 166 -14.10 -17.17 6.83
N ILE A 167 -13.09 -17.00 7.67
CA ILE A 167 -11.89 -17.85 7.69
C ILE A 167 -12.09 -19.03 8.64
N ALA A 168 -11.98 -20.24 8.10
CA ALA A 168 -12.09 -21.47 8.88
C ALA A 168 -11.03 -21.51 10.00
N GLY A 169 -11.49 -21.72 11.24
CA GLY A 169 -10.62 -21.81 12.43
C GLY A 169 -10.42 -20.51 13.20
N ILE A 170 -10.93 -19.37 12.71
CA ILE A 170 -10.95 -18.13 13.48
C ILE A 170 -12.24 -18.03 14.30
N PRO A 171 -12.16 -17.79 15.62
CA PRO A 171 -13.35 -17.55 16.44
C PRO A 171 -14.10 -16.32 15.92
N ASN A 172 -15.24 -16.53 15.29
CA ASN A 172 -16.14 -15.48 14.84
C ASN A 172 -17.30 -15.37 15.84
N PHE A 173 -17.15 -14.48 16.83
CA PHE A 173 -18.20 -14.21 17.81
C PHE A 173 -19.25 -13.20 17.29
N GLY A 174 -19.17 -12.80 16.02
CA GLY A 174 -19.99 -11.73 15.45
C GLY A 174 -19.57 -10.33 15.92
N ALA A 175 -20.35 -9.32 15.52
CA ALA A 175 -20.19 -7.96 16.03
C ALA A 175 -20.69 -7.90 17.48
N VAL A 176 -19.78 -7.75 18.43
CA VAL A 176 -20.13 -7.53 19.84
C VAL A 176 -20.19 -6.03 20.09
N SER A 177 -21.25 -5.55 20.73
CA SER A 177 -21.35 -4.15 21.14
C SER A 177 -20.18 -3.82 22.06
N ASN A 178 -19.36 -2.82 21.68
CA ASN A 178 -18.25 -2.36 22.50
C ASN A 178 -18.81 -1.37 23.53
N PRO A 179 -18.83 -1.71 24.83
CA PRO A 179 -19.42 -0.87 25.86
C PRO A 179 -18.62 0.43 26.13
N PHE A 180 -17.48 0.62 25.45
CA PHE A 180 -16.61 1.78 25.59
C PHE A 180 -16.66 2.74 24.39
N ILE A 181 -17.50 2.47 23.38
CA ILE A 181 -17.77 3.45 22.32
C ILE A 181 -18.81 4.42 22.89
N PHE A 182 -18.42 5.68 23.06
CA PHE A 182 -19.36 6.75 23.38
C PHE A 182 -20.19 7.06 22.14
N ASP A 183 -21.51 6.99 22.27
CA ASP A 183 -22.44 7.44 21.23
C ASP A 183 -22.23 8.95 21.01
N LEU A 184 -21.79 9.32 19.80
CA LEU A 184 -21.70 10.70 19.32
C LEU A 184 -23.00 11.12 18.63
#